data_AF-A0A7C1IJ39-F1
#
_entry.id   AF-A0A7C1IJ39-F1
#
_cell.length_a   1.000
_cell.length_b   1.000
_cell.length_c   1.000
_cell.angle_alpha   90.00
_cell.angle_beta   90.00
_cell.angle_gamma   90.00
#
_symmetry.space_group_name_H-M   'P 1'
#
loop_
_entity.id
_entity.type
_entity.pdbx_description
1 polymer ?
#
loop_
_entity_poly.entity_id
_entity_poly.type
_entity_poly.pdbx_seq_one_letter_code
_entity_poly.pdbx_strand_id
1 'polypeptide(L)'
;MRTIFNKESVMRRRRCGKKERWMADFRGCGYRMTAGREAVMEALMSTKEHLSAEEIFFIVKKNNPNAGLTTVYRTLEMLVQMGTVYK
;
A
#
# COMPACT_ATOMS: atom_id res chain seq x y z
N MET A 1 0.60 18.55 2.72
CA MET A 1 0.10 17.58 3.73
C MET A 1 0.99 16.36 3.65
N ARG A 2 1.76 16.05 4.70
CA ARG A 2 2.68 14.90 4.75
C ARG A 2 1.89 13.69 5.25
N THR A 3 1.72 12.68 4.41
CA THR A 3 0.93 11.49 4.75
C THR A 3 1.71 10.58 5.69
N ILE A 4 1.14 10.23 6.84
CA ILE A 4 1.79 9.49 7.93
C ILE A 4 1.60 7.97 7.75
N PHE A 5 2.51 7.35 7.01
CA PHE A 5 2.62 5.88 7.00
C PHE A 5 3.31 5.35 8.26
N ASN A 6 2.56 4.84 9.25
CA ASN A 6 3.11 4.13 10.41
C ASN A 6 3.11 2.60 10.19
N LYS A 7 4.30 2.01 10.05
CA LYS A 7 4.50 0.55 9.89
C LYS A 7 4.07 -0.27 11.12
N GLU A 8 3.95 0.34 12.30
CA GLU A 8 3.66 -0.41 13.54
C GLU A 8 2.24 -0.97 13.60
N SER A 9 1.24 -0.31 13.03
CA SER A 9 -0.16 -0.77 13.10
C SER A 9 -0.41 -2.03 12.28
N VAL A 10 0.26 -2.17 11.13
CA VAL A 10 0.09 -3.35 10.26
C VAL A 10 0.85 -4.58 10.79
N MET A 11 1.88 -4.37 11.62
CA MET A 11 2.84 -5.41 12.00
C MET A 11 2.56 -6.08 13.36
N ARG A 12 1.36 -5.94 13.94
CA ARG A 12 1.04 -6.72 15.15
C ARG A 12 0.78 -8.20 14.83
N ARG A 13 1.81 -8.98 15.19
CA ARG A 13 1.91 -10.43 15.53
C ARG A 13 2.02 -11.47 14.39
N ARG A 14 3.10 -12.27 14.59
CA ARG A 14 3.56 -13.58 14.10
C ARG A 14 3.95 -13.78 12.62
N ARG A 15 5.06 -14.53 12.49
CA ARG A 15 5.88 -14.84 11.30
C ARG A 15 5.06 -15.61 10.25
N CYS A 16 4.69 -14.97 9.16
CA CYS A 16 4.40 -15.64 7.90
C CYS A 16 4.66 -14.64 6.76
N GLY A 17 4.95 -15.13 5.54
CA GLY A 17 5.47 -14.36 4.41
C GLY A 17 4.78 -13.01 4.21
N LYS A 18 5.56 -11.92 4.14
CA LYS A 18 5.05 -10.54 4.09
C LYS A 18 4.04 -10.30 2.96
N LYS A 19 4.15 -11.02 1.85
CA LYS A 19 3.29 -10.90 0.67
C LYS A 19 1.92 -11.56 0.89
N GLU A 20 1.89 -12.73 1.53
CA GLU A 20 0.67 -13.52 1.73
C GLU A 20 -0.30 -12.88 2.72
N ARG A 21 0.21 -12.20 3.76
CA ARG A 21 -0.64 -11.58 4.79
C ARG A 21 -1.60 -10.52 4.23
N TRP A 22 -1.11 -9.62 3.39
CA TRP A 22 -1.94 -8.52 2.88
C TRP A 22 -2.85 -9.02 1.76
N MET A 23 -2.43 -10.04 1.01
CA MET A 23 -3.35 -10.75 0.10
C MET A 23 -4.50 -11.38 0.88
N ALA A 24 -4.25 -11.93 2.07
CA ALA A 24 -5.29 -12.44 2.94
C ALA A 24 -6.17 -11.32 3.52
N ASP A 25 -5.57 -10.22 4.01
CA ASP A 25 -6.31 -9.07 4.55
C ASP A 25 -7.24 -8.45 3.50
N PHE A 26 -6.77 -8.25 2.27
CA PHE A 26 -7.59 -7.73 1.18
C PHE A 26 -8.73 -8.68 0.80
N ARG A 27 -8.46 -9.99 0.75
CA ARG A 27 -9.50 -11.00 0.51
C ARG A 27 -10.54 -11.00 1.65
N GLY A 28 -10.10 -10.85 2.90
CA GLY A 28 -10.98 -10.75 4.08
C GLY A 28 -11.83 -9.48 4.08
N CYS A 29 -11.31 -8.37 3.54
CA CYS A 29 -12.04 -7.13 3.36
C CYS A 29 -12.87 -7.05 2.07
N GLY A 30 -12.90 -8.12 1.24
CA GLY A 30 -13.65 -8.15 -0.01
C GLY A 30 -13.02 -7.35 -1.16
N TYR A 31 -11.76 -6.93 -1.03
CA TYR A 31 -11.05 -6.17 -2.07
C TYR A 31 -10.27 -7.08 -3.01
N ARG A 32 -10.42 -6.84 -4.32
CA ARG A 32 -9.64 -7.56 -5.35
C ARG A 32 -8.18 -7.11 -5.35
N MET A 33 -7.25 -8.05 -5.26
CA MET A 33 -5.83 -7.74 -5.49
C MET A 33 -5.58 -7.58 -7.00
N THR A 34 -4.98 -6.46 -7.40
CA THR A 34 -4.58 -6.17 -8.78
C THR A 34 -3.10 -5.78 -8.81
N ALA A 35 -2.43 -5.93 -9.96
CA ALA A 35 -1.02 -5.58 -10.10
C ALA A 35 -0.70 -4.11 -9.73
N GLY A 36 -1.66 -3.19 -9.94
CA GLY A 36 -1.52 -1.80 -9.50
C GLY A 36 -1.52 -1.64 -7.97
N ARG A 37 -2.38 -2.39 -7.28
CA ARG A 37 -2.44 -2.37 -5.80
C ARG A 37 -1.22 -3.02 -5.17
N GLU A 38 -0.75 -4.11 -5.78
CA GLU A 38 0.47 -4.78 -5.37
C GLU A 38 1.69 -3.85 -5.49
N ALA A 39 1.84 -3.14 -6.60
CA ALA A 39 2.93 -2.18 -6.78
C ALA A 39 2.90 -1.05 -5.75
N VAL A 40 1.71 -0.52 -5.41
CA VAL A 40 1.55 0.50 -4.36
C VAL A 40 1.98 -0.04 -3.00
N MET A 41 1.59 -1.27 -2.66
CA MET A 41 2.02 -1.91 -1.42
C MET A 41 3.51 -2.17 -1.39
N GLU A 42 4.09 -2.65 -2.48
CA GLU A 42 5.53 -2.88 -2.58
C GLU A 42 6.31 -1.57 -2.37
N ALA A 43 5.86 -0.47 -2.97
CA ALA A 43 6.44 0.86 -2.76
C ALA A 43 6.38 1.28 -1.28
N LEU A 44 5.24 1.09 -0.62
CA LEU A 44 5.05 1.38 0.81
C LEU A 44 5.92 0.47 1.71
N MET A 45 6.15 -0.76 1.29
CA MET A 45 6.97 -1.71 2.04
C MET A 45 8.46 -1.48 1.87
N SER A 46 8.88 -0.98 0.70
CA SER A 46 10.27 -0.76 0.32
C SER A 46 10.99 0.24 1.23
N THR A 47 10.26 1.19 1.82
CA THR A 47 10.84 2.19 2.72
C THR A 47 10.27 2.08 4.13
N LYS A 48 11.04 2.53 5.13
CA LYS A 48 10.59 2.70 6.51
C LYS A 48 10.12 4.13 6.79
N GLU A 49 10.35 5.04 5.86
CA GLU A 49 10.03 6.46 6.00
C GLU A 49 8.67 6.78 5.39
N HIS A 50 8.13 7.94 5.78
CA HIS A 50 6.89 8.46 5.22
C HIS A 50 7.12 8.92 3.78
N LEU A 51 6.40 8.30 2.84
CA LEU A 51 6.37 8.76 1.45
C LEU A 51 5.17 9.66 1.21
N SER A 52 5.40 10.73 0.47
CA SER A 52 4.32 11.48 -0.16
C SER A 52 3.61 10.64 -1.22
N ALA A 53 2.38 11.01 -1.54
CA ALA A 53 1.61 10.34 -2.60
C ALA A 53 2.33 10.43 -3.98
N GLU A 54 3.06 11.52 -4.22
CA GLU A 54 3.86 11.71 -5.43
C GLU A 54 5.05 10.74 -5.48
N GLU A 55 5.79 10.59 -4.38
CA GLU A 55 6.90 9.63 -4.30
C GLU A 55 6.43 8.19 -4.49
N ILE A 56 5.30 7.82 -3.86
CA ILE A 56 4.68 6.51 -4.08
C ILE A 56 4.34 6.34 -5.56
N PHE A 57 3.78 7.36 -6.20
CA PHE A 57 3.48 7.33 -7.63
C PHE A 57 4.72 7.14 -8.49
N PHE A 58 5.84 7.83 -8.21
CA PHE A 58 7.08 7.62 -8.95
C PHE A 58 7.61 6.19 -8.83
N ILE A 59 7.57 5.62 -7.62
CA ILE A 59 8.01 4.23 -7.38
C ILE A 59 7.08 3.25 -8.11
N VAL A 60 5.77 3.44 -7.99
CA VAL A 60 4.77 2.58 -8.64
C VAL A 60 4.89 2.67 -10.16
N LYS A 61 5.07 3.87 -10.72
CA LYS A 61 5.21 4.09 -12.16
C LYS A 61 6.45 3.41 -12.73
N LYS A 62 7.52 3.30 -11.94
CA LYS A 62 8.73 2.57 -12.32
C LYS A 62 8.47 1.07 -12.47
N ASN A 63 7.65 0.49 -11.59
CA ASN A 63 7.33 -0.94 -11.59
C ASN A 63 6.11 -1.29 -12.47
N ASN A 64 5.19 -0.33 -12.66
CA ASN A 64 3.97 -0.49 -13.42
C ASN A 64 3.63 0.82 -14.18
N PRO A 65 4.12 1.00 -15.41
CA PRO A 65 3.94 2.24 -16.18
C PRO A 65 2.47 2.51 -16.56
N ASN A 66 1.60 1.50 -16.50
CA ASN A 66 0.17 1.65 -16.76
C ASN A 66 -0.61 2.24 -15.57
N ALA A 67 0.02 2.33 -14.39
CA ALA A 67 -0.62 2.89 -13.21
C ALA A 67 -0.60 4.44 -13.27
N GLY A 68 -1.78 5.04 -13.38
CA GLY A 68 -1.96 6.49 -13.23
C GLY A 68 -1.98 6.95 -11.77
N LEU A 69 -1.80 8.25 -11.56
CA LEU A 69 -1.82 8.89 -10.24
C LEU A 69 -3.15 8.65 -9.50
N THR A 70 -4.27 8.65 -10.24
CA THR A 70 -5.60 8.30 -9.71
C THR A 70 -5.64 6.91 -9.09
N THR A 71 -4.95 5.93 -9.69
CA THR A 71 -4.88 4.56 -9.17
C THR A 71 -4.15 4.51 -7.84
N VAL A 72 -3.10 5.32 -7.68
CA VAL A 72 -2.36 5.45 -6.42
C VAL A 72 -3.25 6.03 -5.35
N TYR A 73 -3.90 7.17 -5.61
CA TYR A 73 -4.81 7.79 -4.64
C TYR A 73 -5.98 6.89 -4.23
N ARG A 74 -6.64 6.23 -5.19
CA ARG A 74 -7.73 5.29 -4.88
C ARG A 74 -7.26 4.10 -4.07
N THR A 75 -6.03 3.63 -4.30
CA THR A 75 -5.45 2.54 -3.51
C THR A 75 -5.07 3.01 -2.11
N LEU A 76 -4.50 4.21 -1.97
CA LEU A 76 -4.18 4.80 -0.69
C LEU A 76 -5.45 5.06 0.15
N GLU A 77 -6.51 5.59 -0.45
CA GLU A 77 -7.79 5.79 0.22
C GLU A 77 -8.38 4.46 0.73
N MET A 78 -8.36 3.42 -0.09
CA MET A 78 -8.79 2.08 0.31
C MET A 78 -7.92 1.51 1.44
N LEU A 79 -6.60 1.70 1.38
CA LEU A 79 -5.68 1.29 2.44
C LEU A 79 -5.92 2.04 3.77
N VAL A 80 -6.32 3.32 3.69
CA VAL A 80 -6.73 4.11 4.86
C VAL A 80 -8.04 3.58 5.44
N GLN A 81 -9.01 3.24 4.59
CA GLN A 81 -10.27 2.63 5.03
C GLN A 81 -10.08 1.27 5.71
N MET A 82 -9.07 0.49 5.27
CA MET A 82 -8.68 -0.76 5.93
C MET A 82 -7.87 -0.56 7.21
N GLY A 83 -7.58 0.69 7.61
CA GLY A 83 -6.76 1.01 8.79
C GLY A 83 -5.29 0.58 8.64
N THR A 84 -4.85 0.32 7.42
CA THR A 84 -3.50 -0.15 7.11
C THR A 84 -2.53 1.01 6.87
N VAL A 85 -3.06 2.14 6.39
CA VAL A 85 -2.33 3.41 6.18
C VAL A 85 -3.07 4.50 6.96
N TYR A 86 -2.36 5.48 7.50
CA TYR A 86 -2.95 6.64 8.17
C TYR A 86 -2.58 7.92 7.41
N LYS A 87 -3.40 8.95 7.55
CA LYS A 87 -3.17 10.26 6.94
C LYS A 87 -2.22 11.08 7.82
#